data_AF-A0A5F2GG58-F1
#
_entry.id   AF-A0A5F2GG58-F1
#
_cell.length_a   1.000
_cell.length_b   1.000
_cell.length_c   1.000
_cell.angle_alpha   90.00
_cell.angle_beta   90.00
_cell.angle_gamma   90.00
#
_symmetry.space_group_name_H-M   'P 1'
#
loop_
_entity.id
_entity.type
_entity.pdbx_description
1 polymer ?
#
loop_
_entity_poly.entity_id
_entity_poly.type
_entity_poly.pdbx_seq_one_letter_code
_entity_poly.pdbx_strand_id
1 'polypeptide(L)'
;MAEVKSDIEIARAAKKKQIQEIGAKIGIPTEHLLPYGHDKAKVSAEFIRSVKGNKDGKLILVTAINPTPAGEGKTTTTVGLGDGLNRIGKKAIVCIREASLGPNFGVKGGAAGGGYAQVVPMEDMNLHFTGDFHAITTAHNLLSALIDNHIYWGNELGIDTRRVAWRRVMDMNDRALREIICSLGGVANGYPREAGFDITVASEVMAILCLATDLKDLEKRLGDIIVAYRRDKTPVFARDLKADGAMAVLLKDAMQPNLVQTLENNPAFVHGGPFANIAHGCNSVVATTTALKLADYVVTEAGFGADLGAEKFFDIKCRKAGLKPSAAVIVATVRAMKMNGGIKKEDLGKENIEAVKKGCLNLGRHIENV
;
A
#
# COMPACT_ATOMS: atom_id res chain seq x y z
N MET A 1 -22.56 -29.29 12.44
CA MET A 1 -21.60 -28.61 11.56
C MET A 1 -20.62 -27.87 12.45
N ALA A 2 -19.31 -27.97 12.22
CA ALA A 2 -18.34 -27.20 13.00
C ALA A 2 -18.64 -25.69 12.83
N GLU A 3 -18.64 -24.95 13.92
CA GLU A 3 -18.88 -23.50 13.92
C GLU A 3 -17.79 -22.80 13.08
N VAL A 4 -18.22 -22.11 12.01
CA VAL A 4 -17.30 -21.36 11.14
C VAL A 4 -16.94 -20.07 11.87
N LYS A 5 -15.75 -20.04 12.46
CA LYS A 5 -15.21 -18.83 13.10
C LYS A 5 -15.08 -17.71 12.08
N SER A 6 -15.43 -16.50 12.51
CA SER A 6 -15.15 -15.27 11.76
C SER A 6 -13.65 -15.00 11.68
N ASP A 7 -13.25 -14.19 10.70
CA ASP A 7 -11.83 -13.85 10.49
C ASP A 7 -11.18 -13.24 11.75
N ILE A 8 -11.92 -12.38 12.46
CA ILE A 8 -11.43 -11.74 13.69
C ILE A 8 -11.27 -12.72 14.85
N GLU A 9 -12.16 -13.71 14.97
CA GLU A 9 -12.05 -14.77 15.98
C GLU A 9 -10.83 -15.66 15.71
N ILE A 10 -10.55 -15.96 14.44
CA ILE A 10 -9.33 -16.68 14.04
C ILE A 10 -8.09 -15.84 14.38
N ALA A 11 -8.08 -14.55 14.05
CA ALA A 11 -6.96 -13.64 14.31
C ALA A 11 -6.67 -13.48 15.82
N ARG A 12 -7.72 -13.35 16.65
CA ARG A 12 -7.58 -13.24 18.11
C ARG A 12 -7.10 -14.54 18.75
N ALA A 13 -7.50 -15.69 18.20
CA ALA A 13 -7.04 -17.00 18.67
C ALA A 13 -5.60 -17.35 18.22
N ALA A 14 -4.98 -16.52 17.37
CA ALA A 14 -3.65 -16.78 16.83
C ALA A 14 -2.56 -16.78 17.92
N LYS A 15 -1.78 -17.88 17.98
CA LYS A 15 -0.60 -17.99 18.84
C LYS A 15 0.59 -17.30 18.18
N LYS A 16 0.61 -15.97 18.28
CA LYS A 16 1.69 -15.12 17.74
C LYS A 16 3.01 -15.41 18.47
N LYS A 17 4.11 -15.46 17.72
CA LYS A 17 5.48 -15.49 18.28
C LYS A 17 5.98 -14.07 18.53
N GLN A 18 6.97 -13.95 19.42
CA GLN A 18 7.70 -12.70 19.59
C GLN A 18 8.32 -12.28 18.26
N ILE A 19 8.29 -11.00 17.93
CA ILE A 19 8.73 -10.51 16.62
C ILE A 19 10.23 -10.76 16.38
N GLN A 20 11.02 -10.85 17.45
CA GLN A 20 12.43 -11.22 17.41
C GLN A 20 12.63 -12.66 16.90
N GLU A 21 11.75 -13.59 17.26
CA GLU A 21 11.79 -14.96 16.73
C GLU A 21 11.48 -14.99 15.23
N ILE A 22 10.56 -14.13 14.78
CA ILE A 22 10.22 -14.00 13.36
C ILE A 22 11.39 -13.39 12.58
N GLY A 23 12.02 -12.34 13.11
CA GLY A 23 13.22 -11.75 12.52
C GLY A 23 14.39 -12.74 12.44
N ALA A 24 14.59 -13.56 13.48
CA ALA A 24 15.63 -14.60 13.49
C ALA A 24 15.45 -15.62 12.36
N LYS A 25 14.20 -16.02 12.02
CA LYS A 25 13.92 -16.93 10.88
C LYS A 25 14.45 -16.40 9.55
N ILE A 26 14.52 -15.08 9.40
CA ILE A 26 14.98 -14.41 8.18
C ILE A 26 16.34 -13.74 8.32
N GLY A 27 17.03 -13.95 9.45
CA GLY A 27 18.39 -13.46 9.68
C GLY A 27 18.46 -11.97 10.01
N ILE A 28 17.41 -11.40 10.61
CA ILE A 28 17.43 -10.03 11.13
C ILE A 28 17.83 -10.07 12.61
N PRO A 29 18.98 -9.49 13.00
CA PRO A 29 19.38 -9.36 14.40
C PRO A 29 18.41 -8.49 15.20
N THR A 30 18.29 -8.76 16.50
CA THR A 30 17.33 -8.09 17.40
C THR A 30 17.55 -6.58 17.47
N GLU A 31 18.80 -6.12 17.44
CA GLU A 31 19.17 -4.70 17.46
C GLU A 31 18.67 -3.91 16.25
N HIS A 32 18.33 -4.62 15.15
CA HIS A 32 17.80 -4.02 13.93
C HIS A 32 16.28 -4.11 13.82
N LEU A 33 15.61 -4.68 14.83
CA LEU A 33 14.16 -4.70 14.97
C LEU A 33 13.75 -3.64 16.00
N LEU A 34 13.07 -2.60 15.53
CA LEU A 34 12.50 -1.55 16.38
C LEU A 34 11.08 -1.96 16.79
N PRO A 35 10.86 -2.51 17.99
CA PRO A 35 9.60 -3.17 18.31
C PRO A 35 8.48 -2.16 18.58
N TYR A 36 7.28 -2.47 18.08
CA TYR A 36 6.04 -1.77 18.40
C TYR A 36 5.16 -2.75 19.19
N GLY A 37 5.49 -2.93 20.47
CA GLY A 37 4.99 -4.04 21.26
C GLY A 37 5.79 -5.33 20.98
N HIS A 38 5.11 -6.47 21.05
CA HIS A 38 5.77 -7.79 21.07
C HIS A 38 5.71 -8.55 19.73
N ASP A 39 4.80 -8.18 18.84
CA ASP A 39 4.43 -8.98 17.65
C ASP A 39 4.57 -8.22 16.33
N LYS A 40 5.13 -7.01 16.35
CA LYS A 40 5.43 -6.18 15.18
C LYS A 40 6.65 -5.29 15.42
N ALA A 41 7.41 -5.01 14.38
CA ALA A 41 8.61 -4.18 14.47
C ALA A 41 8.90 -3.48 13.13
N LYS A 42 9.54 -2.31 13.18
CA LYS A 42 10.20 -1.74 12.00
C LYS A 42 11.58 -2.35 11.81
N VAL A 43 11.99 -2.55 10.56
CA VAL A 43 13.36 -2.99 10.23
C VAL A 43 14.25 -1.78 9.98
N SER A 44 15.32 -1.65 10.74
CA SER A 44 16.19 -0.48 10.71
C SER A 44 16.79 -0.22 9.31
N ALA A 45 16.94 1.06 8.97
CA ALA A 45 17.55 1.47 7.70
C ALA A 45 19.01 0.99 7.56
N GLU A 46 19.73 0.80 8.66
CA GLU A 46 21.09 0.25 8.67
C GLU A 46 21.12 -1.19 8.17
N PHE A 47 20.26 -2.04 8.71
CA PHE A 47 20.16 -3.43 8.26
C PHE A 47 19.72 -3.55 6.80
N ILE A 48 18.76 -2.72 6.38
CA ILE A 48 18.33 -2.70 4.97
C ILE A 48 19.51 -2.40 4.04
N ARG A 49 20.40 -1.47 4.44
CA ARG A 49 21.62 -1.17 3.68
C ARG A 49 22.61 -2.33 3.69
N SER A 50 22.80 -3.01 4.82
CA SER A 50 23.79 -4.09 4.95
C SER A 50 23.46 -5.30 4.06
N VAL A 51 22.18 -5.58 3.82
CA VAL A 51 21.76 -6.72 2.98
C VAL A 51 21.63 -6.40 1.49
N LYS A 52 21.85 -5.15 1.05
CA LYS A 52 21.72 -4.75 -0.38
C LYS A 52 22.59 -5.59 -1.32
N GLY A 53 23.75 -6.05 -0.85
CA GLY A 53 24.69 -6.88 -1.62
C GLY A 53 24.28 -8.36 -1.77
N ASN A 54 23.29 -8.83 -1.02
CA ASN A 54 22.87 -10.23 -1.09
C ASN A 54 22.26 -10.55 -2.47
N LYS A 55 22.29 -11.83 -2.83
CA LYS A 55 21.61 -12.33 -4.04
C LYS A 55 20.09 -12.23 -3.85
N ASP A 56 19.38 -11.82 -4.89
CA ASP A 56 17.91 -11.82 -4.87
C ASP A 56 17.36 -13.24 -4.93
N GLY A 57 16.33 -13.49 -4.12
CA GLY A 57 15.42 -14.63 -4.27
C GLY A 57 14.50 -14.49 -5.48
N LYS A 58 13.49 -15.36 -5.54
CA LYS A 58 12.47 -15.41 -6.60
C LYS A 58 11.28 -14.53 -6.23
N LEU A 59 11.01 -13.54 -7.07
CA LEU A 59 9.86 -12.65 -6.92
C LEU A 59 8.61 -13.28 -7.57
N ILE A 60 7.52 -13.42 -6.82
CA ILE A 60 6.24 -13.95 -7.29
C ILE A 60 5.18 -12.87 -7.13
N LEU A 61 4.56 -12.46 -8.24
CA LEU A 61 3.42 -11.55 -8.23
C LEU A 61 2.12 -12.35 -8.11
N VAL A 62 1.25 -11.96 -7.19
CA VAL A 62 -0.14 -12.41 -7.12
C VAL A 62 -1.04 -11.29 -7.62
N THR A 63 -1.82 -11.59 -8.63
CA THR A 63 -2.83 -10.71 -9.22
C THR A 63 -4.16 -11.46 -9.31
N ALA A 64 -5.18 -10.86 -9.91
CA ALA A 64 -6.48 -11.50 -10.11
C ALA A 64 -7.06 -11.11 -11.46
N ILE A 65 -8.16 -11.77 -11.80
CA ILE A 65 -9.11 -11.30 -12.80
C ILE A 65 -9.72 -9.94 -12.41
N ASN A 66 -10.56 -9.38 -13.28
CA ASN A 66 -11.31 -8.17 -12.94
C ASN A 66 -12.17 -8.42 -11.68
N PRO A 67 -12.16 -7.48 -10.70
CA PRO A 67 -12.88 -7.67 -9.46
C PRO A 67 -14.38 -7.73 -9.70
N THR A 68 -15.04 -8.69 -9.04
CA THR A 68 -16.48 -8.87 -9.07
C THR A 68 -17.08 -8.70 -7.67
N PRO A 69 -18.38 -8.38 -7.55
CA PRO A 69 -19.08 -8.37 -6.27
C PRO A 69 -19.05 -9.69 -5.48
N ALA A 70 -18.63 -10.80 -6.10
CA ALA A 70 -18.48 -12.10 -5.45
C ALA A 70 -17.19 -12.22 -4.62
N GLY A 71 -16.16 -11.43 -4.95
CA GLY A 71 -14.84 -11.48 -4.35
C GLY A 71 -13.99 -12.65 -4.87
N GLU A 72 -12.70 -12.38 -5.08
CA GLU A 72 -11.76 -13.36 -5.66
C GLU A 72 -10.82 -13.96 -4.61
N GLY A 73 -10.59 -13.28 -3.48
CA GLY A 73 -9.71 -13.79 -2.41
C GLY A 73 -8.22 -13.61 -2.69
N LYS A 74 -7.82 -12.62 -3.49
CA LYS A 74 -6.42 -12.39 -3.90
C LYS A 74 -5.42 -12.40 -2.73
N THR A 75 -5.66 -11.57 -1.71
CA THR A 75 -4.74 -11.47 -0.57
C THR A 75 -4.73 -12.74 0.30
N THR A 76 -5.86 -13.43 0.40
CA THR A 76 -5.93 -14.77 1.01
C THR A 76 -5.01 -15.75 0.27
N THR A 77 -4.98 -15.71 -1.07
CA THR A 77 -4.06 -16.50 -1.88
C THR A 77 -2.61 -16.06 -1.69
N THR A 78 -2.32 -14.76 -1.62
CA THR A 78 -0.97 -14.23 -1.35
C THR A 78 -0.40 -14.78 -0.04
N VAL A 79 -1.18 -14.74 1.04
CA VAL A 79 -0.77 -15.25 2.35
C VAL A 79 -0.67 -16.78 2.33
N GLY A 80 -1.69 -17.46 1.80
CA GLY A 80 -1.73 -18.93 1.76
C GLY A 80 -0.62 -19.53 0.90
N LEU A 81 -0.21 -18.87 -0.19
CA LEU A 81 0.94 -19.27 -1.00
C LEU A 81 2.25 -19.13 -0.22
N GLY A 82 2.41 -18.03 0.54
CA GLY A 82 3.55 -17.85 1.43
C GLY A 82 3.64 -18.92 2.51
N ASP A 83 2.51 -19.23 3.15
CA ASP A 83 2.43 -20.30 4.15
C ASP A 83 2.74 -21.67 3.51
N GLY A 84 2.14 -21.97 2.36
CA GLY A 84 2.39 -23.21 1.61
C GLY A 84 3.85 -23.40 1.22
N LEU A 85 4.53 -22.35 0.74
CA LEU A 85 5.97 -22.39 0.41
C LEU A 85 6.83 -22.70 1.63
N ASN A 86 6.55 -22.06 2.77
CA ASN A 86 7.26 -22.35 4.02
C ASN A 86 7.01 -23.79 4.51
N ARG A 87 5.78 -24.29 4.34
CA ARG A 87 5.37 -25.64 4.73
C ARG A 87 6.08 -26.74 3.93
N ILE A 88 6.46 -26.48 2.68
CA ILE A 88 7.30 -27.36 1.86
C ILE A 88 8.81 -27.10 2.01
N GLY A 89 9.21 -26.35 3.04
CA GLY A 89 10.61 -26.11 3.40
C GLY A 89 11.31 -25.02 2.59
N LYS A 90 10.60 -24.14 1.88
CA LYS A 90 11.19 -22.98 1.21
C LYS A 90 11.17 -21.76 2.12
N LYS A 91 12.27 -21.00 2.20
CA LYS A 91 12.30 -19.74 2.94
C LYS A 91 11.51 -18.67 2.17
N ALA A 92 10.28 -18.39 2.58
CA ALA A 92 9.39 -17.47 1.87
C ALA A 92 8.91 -16.31 2.76
N ILE A 93 8.88 -15.10 2.20
CA ILE A 93 8.35 -13.87 2.84
C ILE A 93 7.18 -13.35 2.02
N VAL A 94 6.10 -12.95 2.71
CA VAL A 94 4.95 -12.27 2.10
C VAL A 94 5.12 -10.75 2.19
N CYS A 95 4.74 -10.02 1.15
CA CYS A 95 4.80 -8.56 1.08
C CYS A 95 3.46 -7.99 0.64
N ILE A 96 2.72 -7.36 1.55
CA ILE A 96 1.39 -6.79 1.30
C ILE A 96 1.32 -5.30 1.67
N ARG A 97 0.19 -4.68 1.32
CA ARG A 97 -0.10 -3.27 1.61
C ARG A 97 -0.72 -3.11 2.99
N GLU A 98 -0.46 -1.98 3.61
CA GLU A 98 -1.24 -1.51 4.77
C GLU A 98 -2.63 -1.04 4.32
N ALA A 99 -3.64 -1.25 5.17
CA ALA A 99 -5.00 -0.83 4.91
C ALA A 99 -5.23 0.60 5.39
N SER A 100 -5.99 1.39 4.63
CA SER A 100 -6.50 2.68 5.12
C SER A 100 -7.40 2.47 6.33
N LEU A 101 -7.29 3.37 7.30
CA LEU A 101 -8.03 3.34 8.55
C LEU A 101 -9.51 3.67 8.33
N GLY A 102 -9.81 4.68 7.51
CA GLY A 102 -11.17 5.18 7.27
C GLY A 102 -12.21 4.10 6.87
N PRO A 103 -11.91 3.21 5.89
CA PRO A 103 -12.80 2.12 5.49
C PRO A 103 -13.24 1.18 6.61
N ASN A 104 -12.43 0.98 7.66
CA ASN A 104 -12.77 0.09 8.77
C ASN A 104 -13.95 0.61 9.61
N PHE A 105 -14.21 1.93 9.56
CA PHE A 105 -15.37 2.57 10.19
C PHE A 105 -16.56 2.74 9.22
N GLY A 106 -16.45 2.20 8.01
CA GLY A 106 -17.48 2.23 6.98
C GLY A 106 -18.04 0.83 6.68
N VAL A 107 -17.72 0.30 5.50
CA VAL A 107 -18.35 -0.92 4.95
C VAL A 107 -17.37 -2.10 4.82
N LYS A 108 -16.05 -1.87 4.97
CA LYS A 108 -15.02 -2.90 4.75
C LYS A 108 -14.02 -2.95 5.91
N GLY A 109 -14.01 -4.07 6.63
CA GLY A 109 -12.92 -4.44 7.53
C GLY A 109 -12.06 -5.55 6.93
N GLY A 110 -10.74 -5.41 7.01
CA GLY A 110 -9.77 -6.47 6.73
C GLY A 110 -9.18 -6.50 5.32
N ALA A 111 -7.91 -6.05 5.17
CA ALA A 111 -7.14 -6.15 3.93
C ALA A 111 -5.99 -7.18 3.98
N ALA A 112 -5.90 -7.96 5.07
CA ALA A 112 -4.74 -8.79 5.40
C ALA A 112 -4.96 -10.30 5.22
N GLY A 113 -5.77 -10.68 4.22
CA GLY A 113 -6.16 -12.07 3.97
C GLY A 113 -7.52 -12.42 4.55
N GLY A 114 -7.80 -13.71 4.75
CA GLY A 114 -9.08 -14.20 5.27
C GLY A 114 -9.04 -15.68 5.63
N GLY A 115 -9.97 -16.15 6.46
CA GLY A 115 -9.98 -17.50 7.00
C GLY A 115 -8.69 -17.83 7.75
N TYR A 116 -8.04 -18.93 7.39
CA TYR A 116 -6.78 -19.38 8.01
C TYR A 116 -5.51 -18.86 7.31
N ALA A 117 -5.66 -18.03 6.28
CA ALA A 117 -4.54 -17.37 5.61
C ALA A 117 -4.63 -15.86 5.86
N GLN A 118 -4.16 -15.44 7.04
CA GLN A 118 -4.14 -14.03 7.46
C GLN A 118 -2.75 -13.60 7.93
N VAL A 119 -2.48 -12.31 7.78
CA VAL A 119 -1.37 -11.61 8.47
C VAL A 119 -1.91 -10.99 9.76
N VAL A 120 -1.16 -11.12 10.85
CA VAL A 120 -1.52 -10.67 12.20
C VAL A 120 -0.39 -9.85 12.84
N PRO A 121 -0.70 -8.89 13.74
CA PRO A 121 -2.01 -8.59 14.36
C PRO A 121 -2.98 -7.79 13.47
N MET A 122 -4.15 -8.38 13.16
CA MET A 122 -5.14 -7.77 12.25
C MET A 122 -5.75 -6.46 12.77
N GLU A 123 -6.03 -6.37 14.08
CA GLU A 123 -6.64 -5.16 14.67
C GLU A 123 -5.71 -3.96 14.56
N ASP A 124 -4.45 -4.12 14.94
CA ASP A 124 -3.44 -3.06 14.83
C ASP A 124 -3.25 -2.64 13.36
N MET A 125 -3.15 -3.60 12.44
CA MET A 125 -2.98 -3.35 11.00
C MET A 125 -4.16 -2.63 10.35
N ASN A 126 -5.37 -2.76 10.91
CA ASN A 126 -6.56 -2.07 10.42
C ASN A 126 -6.76 -0.69 11.09
N LEU A 127 -5.98 -0.37 12.12
CA LEU A 127 -6.06 0.90 12.85
C LEU A 127 -4.80 1.73 12.60
N HIS A 128 -4.02 2.01 13.63
CA HIS A 128 -2.87 2.91 13.56
C HIS A 128 -1.57 2.21 13.16
N PHE A 129 -1.56 0.88 13.23
CA PHE A 129 -0.41 0.02 13.01
C PHE A 129 0.89 0.54 13.64
N THR A 130 1.84 1.00 12.84
CA THR A 130 3.12 1.59 13.28
C THR A 130 3.18 3.11 13.04
N GLY A 131 2.08 3.72 12.59
CA GLY A 131 1.94 5.16 12.38
C GLY A 131 2.32 5.67 11.00
N ASP A 132 2.57 4.80 10.02
CA ASP A 132 3.05 5.18 8.69
C ASP A 132 2.08 6.13 7.97
N PHE A 133 0.79 5.84 8.03
CA PHE A 133 -0.22 6.67 7.37
C PHE A 133 -0.40 8.02 8.08
N HIS A 134 -0.14 8.10 9.39
CA HIS A 134 -0.11 9.37 10.12
C HIS A 134 1.08 10.22 9.69
N ALA A 135 2.26 9.61 9.51
CA ALA A 135 3.44 10.30 9.00
C ALA A 135 3.21 10.85 7.59
N ILE A 136 2.58 10.06 6.70
CA ILE A 136 2.20 10.48 5.34
C ILE A 136 1.18 11.63 5.37
N THR A 137 0.15 11.52 6.22
CA THR A 137 -0.84 12.60 6.42
C THR A 137 -0.17 13.89 6.87
N THR A 138 0.75 13.78 7.83
CA THR A 138 1.46 14.92 8.41
C THR A 138 2.39 15.57 7.38
N ALA A 139 3.17 14.78 6.64
CA ALA A 139 4.05 15.30 5.59
C ALA A 139 3.26 15.98 4.46
N HIS A 140 2.15 15.38 4.01
CA HIS A 140 1.30 15.98 2.98
C HIS A 140 0.69 17.31 3.43
N ASN A 141 0.15 17.35 4.66
CA ASN A 141 -0.51 18.55 5.18
C ASN A 141 0.49 19.63 5.60
N LEU A 142 1.73 19.27 5.97
CA LEU A 142 2.83 20.24 6.11
C LEU A 142 3.06 20.98 4.79
N LEU A 143 3.12 20.27 3.67
CA LEU A 143 3.27 20.91 2.36
C LEU A 143 2.10 21.84 2.04
N SER A 144 0.86 21.40 2.30
CA SER A 144 -0.33 22.26 2.15
C SER A 144 -0.25 23.52 3.02
N ALA A 145 0.23 23.41 4.26
CA ALA A 145 0.41 24.54 5.16
C ALA A 145 1.52 25.51 4.68
N LEU A 146 2.63 24.97 4.17
CA LEU A 146 3.74 25.76 3.63
C LEU A 146 3.31 26.55 2.38
N ILE A 147 2.50 25.96 1.49
CA ILE A 147 1.94 26.66 0.32
C ILE A 147 1.13 27.88 0.77
N ASP A 148 0.18 27.70 1.68
CA ASP A 148 -0.71 28.78 2.11
C ASP A 148 0.05 29.83 2.94
N ASN A 149 1.02 29.43 3.76
CA ASN A 149 1.90 30.34 4.49
C ASN A 149 2.80 31.17 3.57
N HIS A 150 3.34 30.56 2.51
CA HIS A 150 4.15 31.27 1.51
C HIS A 150 3.31 32.31 0.76
N ILE A 151 2.07 31.97 0.40
CA ILE A 151 1.13 32.92 -0.20
C ILE A 151 0.84 34.08 0.77
N TYR A 152 0.64 33.77 2.05
CA TYR A 152 0.33 34.76 3.09
C TYR A 152 1.45 35.80 3.29
N TRP A 153 2.71 35.38 3.37
CA TRP A 153 3.82 36.28 3.74
C TRP A 153 4.40 37.10 2.59
N GLY A 154 3.93 36.93 1.35
CA GLY A 154 4.38 37.75 0.23
C GLY A 154 4.32 37.09 -1.15
N ASN A 155 4.09 35.77 -1.20
CA ASN A 155 3.92 35.01 -2.43
C ASN A 155 5.03 35.27 -3.47
N GLU A 156 6.30 35.30 -3.05
CA GLU A 156 7.44 35.64 -3.92
C GLU A 156 7.56 34.72 -5.14
N LEU A 157 7.15 33.46 -4.99
CA LEU A 157 7.07 32.46 -6.07
C LEU A 157 5.96 32.74 -7.11
N GLY A 158 5.09 33.73 -6.89
CA GLY A 158 4.05 34.13 -7.83
C GLY A 158 2.96 33.08 -8.05
N ILE A 159 2.62 32.30 -7.01
CA ILE A 159 1.59 31.27 -7.06
C ILE A 159 0.24 31.92 -7.39
N ASP A 160 -0.47 31.39 -8.40
CA ASP A 160 -1.87 31.73 -8.63
C ASP A 160 -2.73 30.87 -7.70
N THR A 161 -3.45 31.48 -6.76
CA THR A 161 -4.25 30.80 -5.73
C THR A 161 -5.34 29.89 -6.31
N ARG A 162 -5.75 30.14 -7.56
CA ARG A 162 -6.74 29.33 -8.30
C ARG A 162 -6.11 28.13 -9.01
N ARG A 163 -4.79 28.03 -9.01
CA ARG A 163 -4.00 26.97 -9.68
C ARG A 163 -3.13 26.19 -8.70
N VAL A 164 -3.52 26.16 -7.43
CA VAL A 164 -2.93 25.24 -6.46
C VAL A 164 -3.51 23.86 -6.74
N ALA A 165 -2.68 22.96 -7.26
CA ALA A 165 -3.07 21.58 -7.55
C ALA A 165 -3.02 20.69 -6.30
N TRP A 166 -2.19 21.07 -5.33
CA TRP A 166 -2.01 20.33 -4.08
C TRP A 166 -3.20 20.52 -3.12
N ARG A 167 -3.86 19.43 -2.80
CA ARG A 167 -4.99 19.36 -1.87
C ARG A 167 -4.48 19.14 -0.43
N ARG A 168 -5.36 18.71 0.46
CA ARG A 168 -5.03 18.20 1.81
C ARG A 168 -5.44 16.74 1.91
N VAL A 169 -5.03 16.05 2.97
CA VAL A 169 -5.47 14.66 3.20
C VAL A 169 -5.87 14.37 4.64
N MET A 170 -6.76 13.40 4.77
CA MET A 170 -7.17 12.80 6.05
C MET A 170 -7.53 11.33 5.81
N ASP A 171 -7.12 10.42 6.69
CA ASP A 171 -7.44 9.00 6.52
C ASP A 171 -8.83 8.62 7.07
N MET A 172 -9.84 9.39 6.67
CA MET A 172 -11.24 9.19 7.02
C MET A 172 -12.13 9.31 5.79
N ASN A 173 -13.23 8.54 5.78
CA ASN A 173 -14.23 8.62 4.72
C ASN A 173 -15.17 9.81 4.96
N ASP A 174 -14.66 11.03 4.75
CA ASP A 174 -15.44 12.26 4.93
C ASP A 174 -15.78 12.91 3.58
N ARG A 175 -17.05 12.85 3.19
CA ARG A 175 -17.52 13.45 1.93
C ARG A 175 -17.65 14.97 1.99
N ALA A 176 -17.79 15.56 3.18
CA ALA A 176 -18.01 17.00 3.35
C ALA A 176 -16.76 17.81 3.02
N LEU A 177 -15.58 17.18 3.10
CA LEU A 177 -14.30 17.82 2.84
C LEU A 177 -13.86 17.76 1.35
N ARG A 178 -14.68 17.19 0.45
CA ARG A 178 -14.31 17.05 -0.97
C ARG A 178 -14.04 18.38 -1.65
N GLU A 179 -14.88 19.37 -1.40
CA GLU A 179 -14.77 20.73 -1.92
C GLU A 179 -15.01 21.70 -0.77
N ILE A 180 -14.05 22.56 -0.51
CA ILE A 180 -14.09 23.56 0.57
C ILE A 180 -13.54 24.90 0.08
N ILE A 181 -13.83 25.95 0.84
CA ILE A 181 -13.10 27.22 0.77
C ILE A 181 -12.27 27.35 2.04
N CYS A 182 -10.95 27.53 1.91
CA CYS A 182 -10.06 27.71 3.05
C CYS A 182 -9.64 29.17 3.24
N SER A 183 -9.02 29.49 4.38
CA SER A 183 -8.44 30.81 4.68
C SER A 183 -9.44 31.98 4.68
N LEU A 184 -10.63 31.73 5.24
CA LEU A 184 -11.64 32.76 5.49
C LEU A 184 -11.39 33.49 6.83
N GLY A 185 -12.12 34.58 7.08
CA GLY A 185 -12.10 35.28 8.38
C GLY A 185 -11.18 36.51 8.44
N GLY A 186 -10.86 37.14 7.32
CA GLY A 186 -10.15 38.42 7.26
C GLY A 186 -8.62 38.31 7.18
N VAL A 187 -7.95 39.47 7.27
CA VAL A 187 -6.54 39.66 6.89
C VAL A 187 -5.58 38.69 7.59
N ALA A 188 -5.79 38.41 8.89
CA ALA A 188 -4.90 37.57 9.67
C ALA A 188 -4.98 36.06 9.33
N ASN A 189 -5.96 35.63 8.53
CA ASN A 189 -6.32 34.22 8.34
C ASN A 189 -5.99 33.66 6.94
N GLY A 190 -5.28 34.44 6.11
CA GLY A 190 -4.80 34.01 4.79
C GLY A 190 -5.58 34.60 3.62
N TYR A 191 -5.38 34.01 2.44
CA TYR A 191 -6.03 34.41 1.19
C TYR A 191 -7.07 33.35 0.78
N PRO A 192 -8.36 33.69 0.72
CA PRO A 192 -9.40 32.73 0.35
C PRO A 192 -9.15 32.02 -0.98
N ARG A 193 -9.32 30.69 -1.00
CA ARG A 193 -9.26 29.87 -2.22
C ARG A 193 -10.07 28.59 -2.08
N GLU A 194 -10.44 28.02 -3.23
CA GLU A 194 -10.97 26.66 -3.31
C GLU A 194 -9.89 25.63 -2.97
N ALA A 195 -10.29 24.59 -2.26
CA ALA A 195 -9.44 23.48 -1.83
C ALA A 195 -10.29 22.23 -1.60
N GLY A 196 -9.66 21.16 -1.11
CA GLY A 196 -10.38 19.98 -0.65
C GLY A 196 -9.44 18.97 -0.02
N PHE A 197 -10.04 17.88 0.45
CA PHE A 197 -9.33 16.75 1.03
C PHE A 197 -9.50 15.50 0.18
N ASP A 198 -8.44 14.72 0.12
CA ASP A 198 -8.48 13.33 -0.35
C ASP A 198 -8.17 12.40 0.82
N ILE A 199 -8.48 11.11 0.65
CA ILE A 199 -8.07 10.11 1.64
C ILE A 199 -6.55 9.92 1.61
N THR A 200 -5.89 9.72 2.75
CA THR A 200 -4.41 9.70 2.83
C THR A 200 -3.75 8.72 1.86
N VAL A 201 -4.32 7.54 1.64
CA VAL A 201 -3.81 6.55 0.67
C VAL A 201 -3.85 7.00 -0.80
N ALA A 202 -4.61 8.04 -1.12
CA ALA A 202 -4.66 8.67 -2.43
C ALA A 202 -3.53 9.71 -2.64
N SER A 203 -2.79 10.05 -1.59
CA SER A 203 -1.73 11.06 -1.62
C SER A 203 -0.58 10.68 -2.56
N GLU A 204 -0.03 11.64 -3.29
CA GLU A 204 1.22 11.44 -4.03
C GLU A 204 2.39 11.11 -3.08
N VAL A 205 2.36 11.60 -1.82
CA VAL A 205 3.35 11.23 -0.80
C VAL A 205 3.35 9.72 -0.54
N MET A 206 2.17 9.08 -0.52
CA MET A 206 2.05 7.62 -0.41
C MET A 206 2.67 6.92 -1.63
N ALA A 207 2.37 7.40 -2.84
CA ALA A 207 2.93 6.83 -4.06
C ALA A 207 4.46 6.97 -4.11
N ILE A 208 4.99 8.11 -3.68
CA ILE A 208 6.44 8.36 -3.58
C ILE A 208 7.08 7.42 -2.55
N LEU A 209 6.53 7.30 -1.34
CA LEU A 209 7.04 6.39 -0.30
C LEU A 209 7.10 4.95 -0.84
N CYS A 210 6.07 4.52 -1.56
CA CYS A 210 6.03 3.19 -2.14
C CYS A 210 7.03 2.96 -3.29
N LEU A 211 7.53 4.00 -3.96
CA LEU A 211 8.47 3.89 -5.08
C LEU A 211 9.90 4.30 -4.74
N ALA A 212 10.12 4.95 -3.60
CA ALA A 212 11.44 5.38 -3.18
C ALA A 212 12.33 4.17 -2.80
N THR A 213 13.61 4.25 -3.11
CA THR A 213 14.60 3.19 -2.80
C THR A 213 15.32 3.39 -1.46
N ASP A 214 15.36 4.63 -0.98
CA ASP A 214 15.89 5.04 0.31
C ASP A 214 15.43 6.47 0.64
N LEU A 215 15.85 6.98 1.80
CA LEU A 215 15.47 8.32 2.29
C LEU A 215 15.92 9.45 1.35
N LYS A 216 17.05 9.29 0.66
CA LYS A 216 17.57 10.32 -0.26
C LYS A 216 16.76 10.37 -1.55
N ASP A 217 16.39 9.21 -2.09
CA ASP A 217 15.46 9.13 -3.23
C ASP A 217 14.06 9.63 -2.84
N LEU A 218 13.59 9.35 -1.62
CA LEU A 218 12.36 9.90 -1.07
C LEU A 218 12.38 11.44 -1.06
N GLU A 219 13.38 12.05 -0.43
CA GLU A 219 13.53 13.51 -0.34
C GLU A 219 13.55 14.17 -1.72
N LYS A 220 14.34 13.62 -2.65
CA LYS A 220 14.40 14.13 -4.03
C LYS A 220 13.02 14.13 -4.69
N ARG A 221 12.29 13.03 -4.61
CA ARG A 221 10.95 12.90 -5.22
C ARG A 221 9.93 13.81 -4.59
N LEU A 222 10.00 13.98 -3.27
CA LEU A 222 9.17 14.95 -2.56
C LEU A 222 9.45 16.37 -3.09
N GLY A 223 10.72 16.72 -3.32
CA GLY A 223 11.10 17.99 -3.94
C GLY A 223 10.65 18.17 -5.40
N ASP A 224 10.42 17.07 -6.13
CA ASP A 224 9.94 17.06 -7.52
C ASP A 224 8.41 17.19 -7.66
N ILE A 225 7.66 17.19 -6.57
CA ILE A 225 6.20 17.38 -6.58
C ILE A 225 5.86 18.78 -7.13
N ILE A 226 4.97 18.84 -8.13
CA ILE A 226 4.37 20.09 -8.59
C ILE A 226 3.18 20.42 -7.69
N VAL A 227 3.24 21.54 -6.98
CA VAL A 227 2.21 21.92 -6.00
C VAL A 227 1.21 22.93 -6.52
N ALA A 228 1.66 23.81 -7.42
CA ALA A 228 0.87 24.88 -7.97
C ALA A 228 1.45 25.37 -9.29
N TYR A 229 0.74 26.29 -9.93
CA TYR A 229 1.21 26.99 -11.12
C TYR A 229 1.18 28.50 -10.90
N ARG A 230 2.13 29.20 -11.53
CA ARG A 230 2.13 30.66 -11.62
C ARG A 230 1.07 31.13 -12.63
N ARG A 231 0.88 32.45 -12.73
CA ARG A 231 -0.04 33.06 -13.72
C ARG A 231 0.34 32.75 -15.16
N ASP A 232 1.64 32.64 -15.44
CA ASP A 232 2.20 32.25 -16.75
C ASP A 232 2.15 30.73 -17.01
N LYS A 233 1.57 29.96 -16.09
CA LYS A 233 1.44 28.49 -16.11
C LYS A 233 2.75 27.72 -15.92
N THR A 234 3.85 28.38 -15.54
CA THR A 234 5.06 27.66 -15.11
C THR A 234 4.82 26.96 -13.77
N PRO A 235 5.40 25.75 -13.56
CA PRO A 235 5.18 24.97 -12.34
C PRO A 235 5.93 25.57 -11.15
N VAL A 236 5.37 25.38 -9.97
CA VAL A 236 6.02 25.59 -8.67
C VAL A 236 6.18 24.23 -8.01
N PHE A 237 7.39 23.92 -7.57
CA PHE A 237 7.74 22.64 -6.97
C PHE A 237 7.78 22.73 -5.44
N ALA A 238 7.65 21.59 -4.74
CA ALA A 238 7.77 21.56 -3.28
C ALA A 238 9.15 22.02 -2.78
N ARG A 239 10.22 21.76 -3.54
CA ARG A 239 11.57 22.28 -3.24
C ARG A 239 11.68 23.81 -3.31
N ASP A 240 10.85 24.47 -4.13
CA ASP A 240 10.83 25.93 -4.23
C ASP A 240 10.32 26.55 -2.92
N LEU A 241 9.51 25.78 -2.17
CA LEU A 241 9.02 26.09 -0.82
C LEU A 241 9.93 25.54 0.29
N LYS A 242 11.06 24.91 -0.06
CA LYS A 242 11.99 24.23 0.86
C LYS A 242 11.31 23.19 1.76
N ALA A 243 10.31 22.50 1.22
CA ALA A 243 9.47 21.56 1.98
C ALA A 243 9.99 20.11 1.97
N ASP A 244 10.82 19.76 0.99
CA ASP A 244 11.37 18.42 0.76
C ASP A 244 12.07 17.82 1.98
N GLY A 245 13.05 18.53 2.54
CA GLY A 245 13.79 18.05 3.72
C GLY A 245 12.88 17.85 4.95
N ALA A 246 11.95 18.78 5.19
CA ALA A 246 11.04 18.70 6.33
C ALA A 246 10.05 17.52 6.19
N MET A 247 9.51 17.29 4.99
CA MET A 247 8.68 16.13 4.71
C MET A 247 9.46 14.82 4.83
N ALA A 248 10.71 14.77 4.36
CA ALA A 248 11.56 13.59 4.47
C ALA A 248 11.83 13.21 5.93
N VAL A 249 12.06 14.19 6.81
CA VAL A 249 12.24 13.96 8.25
C VAL A 249 10.98 13.36 8.88
N LEU A 250 9.79 13.88 8.55
CA LEU A 250 8.51 13.32 9.03
C LEU A 250 8.29 11.86 8.60
N LEU A 251 8.85 11.47 7.45
CA LEU A 251 8.71 10.13 6.88
C LEU A 251 9.88 9.20 7.21
N LYS A 252 10.88 9.65 7.98
CA LYS A 252 12.12 8.90 8.25
C LYS A 252 11.85 7.49 8.76
N ASP A 253 10.98 7.36 9.76
CA ASP A 253 10.65 6.07 10.36
C ASP A 253 9.58 5.33 9.54
N ALA A 254 8.66 6.07 8.92
CA ALA A 254 7.64 5.54 8.02
C ALA A 254 8.21 4.95 6.72
N MET A 255 9.48 5.20 6.39
CA MET A 255 10.18 4.57 5.26
C MET A 255 10.67 3.15 5.59
N GLN A 256 10.74 2.79 6.88
CA GLN A 256 11.21 1.49 7.33
C GLN A 256 10.04 0.48 7.32
N PRO A 257 10.21 -0.67 6.63
CA PRO A 257 9.15 -1.66 6.47
C PRO A 257 8.79 -2.33 7.80
N ASN A 258 7.51 -2.62 7.97
CA ASN A 258 6.99 -3.23 9.18
C ASN A 258 6.98 -4.75 9.04
N LEU A 259 7.79 -5.44 9.85
CA LEU A 259 7.78 -6.88 10.00
C LEU A 259 6.65 -7.29 10.94
N VAL A 260 5.87 -8.25 10.49
CA VAL A 260 4.79 -8.95 11.20
C VAL A 260 4.82 -10.44 10.80
N GLN A 261 3.75 -11.18 11.06
CA GLN A 261 3.71 -12.62 10.79
C GLN A 261 2.35 -13.10 10.29
N THR A 262 2.33 -14.24 9.61
CA THR A 262 1.09 -14.97 9.29
C THR A 262 0.56 -15.73 10.51
N LEU A 263 -0.65 -16.29 10.41
CA LEU A 263 -1.20 -17.19 11.43
C LEU A 263 -0.33 -18.43 11.70
N GLU A 264 0.43 -18.89 10.70
CA GLU A 264 1.42 -19.98 10.82
C GLU A 264 2.82 -19.47 11.26
N ASN A 265 2.90 -18.22 11.74
CA ASN A 265 4.12 -17.55 12.18
C ASN A 265 5.20 -17.42 11.09
N ASN A 266 4.81 -17.31 9.81
CA ASN A 266 5.75 -17.02 8.73
C ASN A 266 5.97 -15.50 8.60
N PRO A 267 7.17 -15.05 8.22
CA PRO A 267 7.50 -13.63 8.13
C PRO A 267 6.69 -12.92 7.04
N ALA A 268 6.15 -11.74 7.37
CA ALA A 268 5.44 -10.89 6.42
C ALA A 268 5.82 -9.41 6.60
N PHE A 269 5.98 -8.70 5.49
CA PHE A 269 6.11 -7.25 5.47
C PHE A 269 4.79 -6.59 5.04
N VAL A 270 4.39 -5.58 5.80
CA VAL A 270 3.24 -4.73 5.52
C VAL A 270 3.76 -3.30 5.44
N HIS A 271 3.79 -2.70 4.24
CA HIS A 271 4.41 -1.38 4.10
C HIS A 271 3.89 -0.60 2.88
N GLY A 272 3.30 0.56 3.17
CA GLY A 272 2.66 1.43 2.19
C GLY A 272 1.39 0.82 1.60
N GLY A 273 0.58 1.65 0.94
CA GLY A 273 -0.71 1.24 0.41
C GLY A 273 -1.34 2.28 -0.51
N PRO A 274 -0.76 2.56 -1.69
CA PRO A 274 -1.30 3.52 -2.62
C PRO A 274 -2.54 2.96 -3.30
N PHE A 275 -3.38 3.86 -3.78
CA PHE A 275 -4.43 3.51 -4.72
C PHE A 275 -3.89 2.85 -5.99
N ALA A 276 -4.73 2.00 -6.60
CA ALA A 276 -4.37 1.24 -7.80
C ALA A 276 -5.00 1.82 -9.09
N ASN A 277 -5.79 2.89 -8.98
CA ASN A 277 -6.34 3.63 -10.11
C ASN A 277 -5.47 4.87 -10.45
N ILE A 278 -5.38 5.83 -9.53
CA ILE A 278 -4.58 7.05 -9.68
C ILE A 278 -3.08 6.85 -9.37
N ALA A 279 -2.73 5.70 -8.79
CA ALA A 279 -1.36 5.28 -8.53
C ALA A 279 -1.20 3.79 -8.90
N HIS A 280 -0.08 3.19 -8.47
CA HIS A 280 0.38 1.87 -8.94
C HIS A 280 -0.09 0.68 -8.08
N GLY A 281 -0.75 0.92 -6.94
CA GLY A 281 -1.44 -0.15 -6.22
C GLY A 281 -0.58 -1.24 -5.58
N CYS A 282 0.71 -1.00 -5.33
CA CYS A 282 1.63 -2.00 -4.77
C CYS A 282 2.14 -1.61 -3.38
N ASN A 283 2.59 -2.57 -2.58
CA ASN A 283 3.39 -2.26 -1.39
C ASN A 283 4.75 -1.67 -1.80
N SER A 284 5.48 -1.10 -0.83
CA SER A 284 6.73 -0.39 -1.11
C SER A 284 7.82 -1.22 -1.81
N VAL A 285 8.64 -0.53 -2.60
CA VAL A 285 9.90 -1.03 -3.16
C VAL A 285 10.86 -1.47 -2.06
N VAL A 286 11.02 -0.69 -0.99
CA VAL A 286 11.93 -1.04 0.11
C VAL A 286 11.55 -2.36 0.78
N ALA A 287 10.28 -2.60 1.09
CA ALA A 287 9.86 -3.90 1.66
C ALA A 287 10.15 -5.06 0.70
N THR A 288 9.81 -4.90 -0.57
CA THR A 288 9.96 -5.96 -1.59
C THR A 288 11.42 -6.30 -1.85
N THR A 289 12.26 -5.27 -2.03
CA THR A 289 13.70 -5.45 -2.27
C THR A 289 14.40 -6.00 -1.04
N THR A 290 14.06 -5.53 0.16
CA THR A 290 14.59 -6.09 1.41
C THR A 290 14.22 -7.56 1.54
N ALA A 291 12.96 -7.94 1.31
CA ALA A 291 12.52 -9.33 1.36
C ALA A 291 13.31 -10.22 0.37
N LEU A 292 13.59 -9.73 -0.84
CA LEU A 292 14.35 -10.48 -1.85
C LEU A 292 15.79 -10.76 -1.41
N LYS A 293 16.37 -9.92 -0.56
CA LYS A 293 17.70 -10.11 0.03
C LYS A 293 17.73 -11.08 1.21
N LEU A 294 16.55 -11.44 1.74
CA LEU A 294 16.41 -12.23 2.97
C LEU A 294 15.83 -13.63 2.75
N ALA A 295 15.12 -13.87 1.64
CA ALA A 295 14.39 -15.11 1.39
C ALA A 295 14.61 -15.67 -0.01
N ASP A 296 14.40 -16.97 -0.16
CA ASP A 296 14.47 -17.65 -1.45
C ASP A 296 13.27 -17.30 -2.33
N TYR A 297 12.12 -16.99 -1.71
CA TYR A 297 10.88 -16.62 -2.40
C TYR A 297 10.23 -15.41 -1.73
N VAL A 298 9.77 -14.46 -2.54
CA VAL A 298 8.99 -13.31 -2.09
C VAL A 298 7.66 -13.33 -2.82
N VAL A 299 6.58 -13.47 -2.07
CA VAL A 299 5.21 -13.41 -2.59
C VAL A 299 4.65 -12.03 -2.32
N THR A 300 4.27 -11.31 -3.36
CA THR A 300 3.68 -9.98 -3.25
C THR A 300 2.46 -9.84 -4.15
N GLU A 301 1.76 -8.72 -4.07
CA GLU A 301 0.54 -8.49 -4.83
C GLU A 301 0.40 -7.05 -5.31
N ALA A 302 -0.49 -6.84 -6.27
CA ALA A 302 -0.91 -5.52 -6.73
C ALA A 302 -2.44 -5.38 -6.67
N GLY A 303 -2.95 -4.17 -6.45
CA GLY A 303 -4.39 -3.87 -6.34
C GLY A 303 -5.19 -4.09 -7.65
N PHE A 304 -6.51 -4.25 -7.56
CA PHE A 304 -7.39 -4.57 -8.71
C PHE A 304 -7.02 -5.87 -9.46
N GLY A 305 -7.44 -6.01 -10.72
CA GLY A 305 -7.08 -7.13 -11.59
C GLY A 305 -5.75 -6.92 -12.30
N ALA A 306 -5.32 -7.89 -13.12
CA ALA A 306 -4.04 -7.86 -13.82
C ALA A 306 -3.93 -6.71 -14.85
N ASP A 307 -5.05 -6.30 -15.42
CA ASP A 307 -5.18 -5.15 -16.33
C ASP A 307 -4.79 -3.79 -15.72
N LEU A 308 -4.83 -3.66 -14.40
CA LEU A 308 -4.39 -2.46 -13.69
C LEU A 308 -3.23 -2.73 -12.74
N GLY A 309 -3.40 -3.68 -11.83
CA GLY A 309 -2.42 -3.97 -10.80
C GLY A 309 -1.14 -4.58 -11.35
N ALA A 310 -1.27 -5.65 -12.14
CA ALA A 310 -0.10 -6.35 -12.67
C ALA A 310 0.64 -5.48 -13.71
N GLU A 311 -0.09 -4.84 -14.62
CA GLU A 311 0.47 -3.86 -15.56
C GLU A 311 1.30 -2.80 -14.83
N LYS A 312 0.73 -2.08 -13.85
CA LYS A 312 1.47 -1.07 -13.09
C LYS A 312 2.59 -1.65 -12.22
N PHE A 313 2.45 -2.88 -11.75
CA PHE A 313 3.52 -3.57 -11.06
C PHE A 313 4.71 -3.81 -12.00
N PHE A 314 4.48 -4.26 -13.23
CA PHE A 314 5.53 -4.47 -14.22
C PHE A 314 6.09 -3.15 -14.77
N ASP A 315 5.21 -2.26 -15.24
CA ASP A 315 5.58 -1.09 -16.01
C ASP A 315 5.99 0.12 -15.17
N ILE A 316 5.62 0.16 -13.89
CA ILE A 316 6.02 1.22 -12.96
C ILE A 316 6.97 0.68 -11.90
N LYS A 317 6.50 -0.25 -11.05
CA LYS A 317 7.28 -0.71 -9.89
C LYS A 317 8.53 -1.48 -10.33
N CYS A 318 8.39 -2.50 -11.18
CA CYS A 318 9.53 -3.29 -11.64
C CYS A 318 10.48 -2.47 -12.49
N ARG A 319 9.95 -1.66 -13.43
CA ARG A 319 10.76 -0.75 -14.25
C ARG A 319 11.61 0.21 -13.42
N LYS A 320 11.01 0.86 -12.40
CA LYS A 320 11.73 1.85 -11.55
C LYS A 320 12.68 1.20 -10.55
N ALA A 321 12.37 0.00 -10.05
CA ALA A 321 13.17 -0.69 -9.04
C ALA A 321 14.12 -1.77 -9.61
N GLY A 322 14.12 -1.99 -10.93
CA GLY A 322 14.92 -3.03 -11.58
C GLY A 322 14.51 -4.46 -11.22
N LEU A 323 13.27 -4.67 -10.77
CA LEU A 323 12.78 -5.99 -10.35
C LEU A 323 12.47 -6.87 -11.55
N LYS A 324 12.69 -8.18 -11.39
CA LYS A 324 12.41 -9.20 -12.42
C LYS A 324 11.56 -10.32 -11.82
N PRO A 325 10.22 -10.25 -11.96
CA PRO A 325 9.32 -11.30 -11.48
C PRO A 325 9.69 -12.65 -12.09
N SER A 326 9.76 -13.68 -11.26
CA SER A 326 10.06 -15.07 -11.67
C SER A 326 8.79 -15.86 -11.99
N ALA A 327 7.65 -15.45 -11.45
CA ALA A 327 6.34 -16.03 -11.74
C ALA A 327 5.23 -15.02 -11.43
N ALA A 328 4.06 -15.25 -12.01
CA ALA A 328 2.82 -14.57 -11.68
C ALA A 328 1.70 -15.59 -11.41
N VAL A 329 0.84 -15.30 -10.45
CA VAL A 329 -0.33 -16.09 -10.07
C VAL A 329 -1.57 -15.25 -10.31
N ILE A 330 -2.48 -15.72 -11.15
CA ILE A 330 -3.75 -15.04 -11.45
C ILE A 330 -4.87 -15.74 -10.68
N VAL A 331 -5.40 -15.07 -9.66
CA VAL A 331 -6.49 -15.58 -8.83
C VAL A 331 -7.83 -15.43 -9.56
N ALA A 332 -8.59 -16.51 -9.60
CA ALA A 332 -9.93 -16.58 -10.18
C ALA A 332 -10.83 -17.52 -9.36
N THR A 333 -12.14 -17.27 -9.36
CA THR A 333 -13.13 -18.15 -8.72
C THR A 333 -14.23 -18.53 -9.69
N VAL A 334 -14.82 -19.72 -9.52
CA VAL A 334 -15.97 -20.18 -10.32
C VAL A 334 -17.14 -19.19 -10.23
N ARG A 335 -17.37 -18.57 -9.06
CA ARG A 335 -18.41 -17.55 -8.88
C ARG A 335 -18.13 -16.29 -9.70
N ALA A 336 -16.90 -15.80 -9.71
CA ALA A 336 -16.53 -14.65 -10.52
C ALA A 336 -16.58 -14.96 -12.03
N MET A 337 -16.22 -16.17 -12.45
CA MET A 337 -16.41 -16.61 -13.85
C MET A 337 -17.89 -16.60 -14.23
N LYS A 338 -18.79 -17.12 -13.39
CA LYS A 338 -20.24 -17.04 -13.64
C LYS A 338 -20.73 -15.60 -13.78
N MET A 339 -20.24 -14.66 -12.98
CA MET A 339 -20.59 -13.24 -13.12
C MET A 339 -20.13 -12.65 -14.46
N ASN A 340 -18.89 -12.93 -14.86
CA ASN A 340 -18.39 -12.53 -16.18
C ASN A 340 -19.16 -13.20 -17.34
N GLY A 341 -19.76 -14.37 -17.10
CA GLY A 341 -20.68 -15.05 -18.01
C GLY A 341 -22.12 -14.52 -18.01
N GLY A 342 -22.42 -13.45 -17.25
CA GLY A 342 -23.73 -12.78 -17.21
C GLY A 342 -24.65 -13.19 -16.06
N ILE A 343 -24.18 -13.98 -15.09
CA ILE A 343 -24.98 -14.38 -13.93
C ILE A 343 -24.95 -13.30 -12.84
N LYS A 344 -26.12 -12.95 -12.31
CA LYS A 344 -26.26 -11.97 -11.23
C LYS A 344 -25.72 -12.53 -9.91
N LYS A 345 -25.35 -11.64 -8.97
CA LYS A 345 -24.70 -12.01 -7.71
C LYS A 345 -25.54 -12.99 -6.87
N GLU A 346 -26.85 -12.82 -6.91
CA GLU A 346 -27.84 -13.57 -6.12
C GLU A 346 -27.97 -15.02 -6.60
N ASP A 347 -27.69 -15.28 -7.89
CA ASP A 347 -27.87 -16.58 -8.54
C ASP A 347 -26.60 -17.44 -8.57
N LEU A 348 -25.53 -17.00 -7.90
CA LEU A 348 -24.22 -17.65 -7.93
C LEU A 348 -24.16 -18.98 -7.17
N GLY A 349 -25.19 -19.37 -6.42
CA GLY A 349 -25.23 -20.65 -5.69
C GLY A 349 -25.47 -21.86 -6.61
N LYS A 350 -26.16 -21.67 -7.73
CA LYS A 350 -26.51 -22.76 -8.65
C LYS A 350 -25.35 -23.11 -9.57
N GLU A 351 -25.18 -24.39 -9.88
CA GLU A 351 -24.24 -24.84 -10.89
C GLU A 351 -24.63 -24.31 -12.28
N ASN A 352 -23.65 -23.81 -13.05
CA ASN A 352 -23.86 -23.36 -14.42
C ASN A 352 -22.55 -23.39 -15.20
N ILE A 353 -22.29 -24.50 -15.88
CA ILE A 353 -21.04 -24.75 -16.63
C ILE A 353 -20.89 -23.78 -17.81
N GLU A 354 -21.98 -23.49 -18.52
CA GLU A 354 -21.95 -22.62 -19.70
C GLU A 354 -21.62 -21.16 -19.34
N ALA A 355 -22.13 -20.66 -18.21
CA ALA A 355 -21.74 -19.36 -17.69
C ALA A 355 -20.25 -19.30 -17.30
N VAL A 356 -19.72 -20.37 -16.70
CA VAL A 356 -18.28 -20.45 -16.38
C VAL A 356 -17.44 -20.38 -17.66
N LYS A 357 -17.75 -21.20 -18.68
CA LYS A 357 -17.04 -21.19 -19.96
C LYS A 357 -17.04 -19.82 -20.62
N LYS A 358 -18.19 -19.13 -20.64
CA LYS A 358 -18.28 -17.75 -21.16
C LYS A 358 -17.42 -16.78 -20.36
N GLY A 359 -17.43 -16.88 -19.03
CA GLY A 359 -16.62 -16.06 -18.14
C GLY A 359 -15.12 -16.31 -18.25
N CYS A 360 -14.70 -17.52 -18.60
CA CYS A 360 -13.28 -17.88 -18.78
C CYS A 360 -12.59 -17.03 -19.87
N LEU A 361 -13.32 -16.39 -20.78
CA LEU A 361 -12.74 -15.40 -21.71
C LEU A 361 -12.03 -14.26 -20.98
N ASN A 362 -12.55 -13.84 -19.82
CA ASN A 362 -11.91 -12.83 -18.99
C ASN A 362 -10.56 -13.34 -18.43
N LEU A 363 -10.55 -14.55 -17.85
CA LEU A 363 -9.32 -15.17 -17.35
C LEU A 363 -8.31 -15.42 -18.48
N GLY A 364 -8.76 -15.91 -19.63
CA GLY A 364 -7.92 -16.14 -20.81
C GLY A 364 -7.19 -14.87 -21.25
N ARG A 365 -7.89 -13.73 -21.30
CA ARG A 365 -7.26 -12.43 -21.60
C ARG A 365 -6.19 -12.03 -20.58
N HIS A 366 -6.45 -12.24 -19.29
CA HIS A 366 -5.47 -11.94 -18.24
C HIS A 366 -4.24 -12.85 -18.32
N ILE A 367 -4.41 -14.11 -18.71
CA ILE A 367 -3.29 -15.04 -18.95
C ILE A 367 -2.46 -14.59 -20.16
N GLU A 368 -3.10 -14.17 -21.25
CA GLU A 368 -2.38 -13.68 -22.44
C GLU A 368 -1.60 -12.38 -22.19
N ASN A 369 -2.08 -11.53 -21.29
CA ASN A 369 -1.43 -10.25 -20.96
C ASN A 369 -0.18 -10.39 -20.09
N VAL A 370 -0.08 -11.45 -19.28
CA VAL A 370 0.99 -11.70 -18.30
C VAL A 370 2.06 -12.60 -18.90
#